data_AF-A0A1Y6HP03-F1
#
_entry.id   AF-A0A1Y6HP03-F1
#
_cell.length_a   1.000
_cell.length_b   1.000
_cell.length_c   1.000
_cell.angle_alpha   90.00
_cell.angle_beta   90.00
_cell.angle_gamma   90.00
#
_symmetry.space_group_name_H-M   'P 1'
#
loop_
_entity.id
_entity.type
_entity.pdbx_description
1 polymer ?
#
loop_
_entity_poly.entity_id
_entity_poly.type
_entity_poly.pdbx_seq_one_letter_code
_entity_poly.pdbx_strand_id
1 'polypeptide(L)'
;MSRQWDTQAESRRLLRAAALAPQGRVVAADAVVALLEAVIEPGDRVCLEGNNQKQADFLARCLTEVDPARVHDVHMVQSVLSLAAHLDVFERGIAKRLDFSFSGPQAARLAGLVSEGRIEIGAIHTYLELFGRYFIDLTPRRPPTATAISTPAPIPKTRR
;
A
#
# COMPACT_ATOMS: atom_id res chain seq x y z
N MET A 1 -37.54 6.52 1.73
CA MET A 1 -36.17 6.04 1.43
C MET A 1 -35.33 6.24 2.68
N SER A 2 -34.79 5.18 3.30
CA SER A 2 -33.84 5.32 4.40
C SER A 2 -32.48 5.74 3.83
N ARG A 3 -31.83 6.72 4.46
CA ARG A 3 -30.46 7.10 4.10
C ARG A 3 -29.52 5.98 4.57
N GLN A 4 -28.75 5.43 3.65
CA GLN A 4 -27.74 4.41 3.96
C GLN A 4 -26.45 5.12 4.38
N TRP A 5 -26.03 4.93 5.65
CA TRP A 5 -24.89 5.62 6.27
C TRP A 5 -23.62 4.77 6.31
N ASP A 6 -23.70 3.51 5.87
CA ASP A 6 -22.66 2.48 5.98
C ASP A 6 -22.08 2.03 4.62
N THR A 7 -22.23 2.86 3.59
CA THR A 7 -21.76 2.58 2.22
C THR A 7 -20.26 2.29 2.13
N GLN A 8 -19.46 2.67 3.13
CA GLN A 8 -18.04 2.32 3.24
C GLN A 8 -17.76 0.97 3.94
N ALA A 9 -18.69 0.48 4.76
CA ALA A 9 -18.58 -0.79 5.48
C ALA A 9 -18.97 -1.98 4.58
N GLU A 10 -19.99 -1.83 3.74
CA GLU A 10 -20.47 -2.85 2.81
C GLU A 10 -19.70 -2.85 1.48
N SER A 11 -18.38 -2.96 1.55
CA SER A 11 -17.58 -3.01 0.33
C SER A 11 -17.50 -4.45 -0.23
N ARG A 12 -18.00 -4.67 -1.45
CA ARG A 12 -17.86 -5.92 -2.23
C ARG A 12 -16.41 -6.45 -2.27
N ARG A 13 -15.44 -5.57 -2.07
CA ARG A 13 -14.00 -5.86 -1.93
C ARG A 13 -13.70 -6.79 -0.75
N LEU A 14 -14.34 -6.57 0.40
CA LEU A 14 -14.13 -7.37 1.61
C LEU A 14 -14.63 -8.81 1.43
N LEU A 15 -15.70 -9.00 0.68
CA LEU A 15 -16.21 -10.32 0.32
C LEU A 15 -15.20 -11.07 -0.57
N ARG A 16 -14.62 -10.40 -1.58
CA ARG A 16 -13.55 -10.98 -2.42
C ARG A 16 -12.32 -11.34 -1.59
N ALA A 17 -11.92 -10.47 -0.67
CA ALA A 17 -10.78 -10.73 0.23
C ALA A 17 -11.01 -11.90 1.18
N ALA A 18 -12.24 -12.05 1.71
CA ALA A 18 -12.58 -13.13 2.62
C ALA A 18 -12.42 -14.52 1.98
N ALA A 19 -12.68 -14.64 0.67
CA ALA A 19 -12.46 -15.89 -0.07
C ALA A 19 -10.97 -16.31 -0.11
N LEU A 20 -10.04 -15.35 0.03
CA LEU A 20 -8.59 -15.57 0.05
C LEU A 20 -8.04 -15.76 1.48
N ALA A 21 -8.88 -15.59 2.49
CA ALA A 21 -8.54 -15.73 3.90
C ALA A 21 -9.50 -16.71 4.59
N PRO A 22 -9.51 -18.01 4.21
CA PRO A 22 -10.48 -18.98 4.72
C PRO A 22 -10.37 -19.21 6.24
N GLN A 23 -9.23 -18.85 6.83
CA GLN A 23 -8.95 -18.92 8.27
C GLN A 23 -9.18 -17.56 8.95
N GLY A 24 -9.99 -16.68 8.36
CA GLY A 24 -10.35 -15.37 8.93
C GLY A 24 -9.43 -14.25 8.44
N ARG A 25 -8.44 -13.85 9.24
CA ARG A 25 -7.56 -12.69 8.94
C ARG A 25 -6.16 -13.09 8.45
N VAL A 26 -5.96 -14.37 8.13
CA VAL A 26 -4.67 -14.91 7.69
C VAL A 26 -4.78 -15.24 6.21
N VAL A 27 -3.83 -14.72 5.43
CA VAL A 27 -3.70 -14.96 3.99
C VAL A 27 -2.36 -15.63 3.74
N ALA A 28 -2.34 -16.67 2.92
CA ALA A 28 -1.12 -17.33 2.52
C ALA A 28 -0.25 -16.38 1.68
N ALA A 29 1.08 -16.44 1.83
CA ALA A 29 1.99 -15.48 1.20
C ALA A 29 1.88 -15.46 -0.33
N ASP A 30 1.63 -16.61 -0.95
CA ASP A 30 1.40 -16.77 -2.39
C ASP A 30 0.06 -16.20 -2.88
N ALA A 31 -0.92 -16.03 -2.00
CA ALA A 31 -2.22 -15.42 -2.30
C ALA A 31 -2.23 -13.89 -2.15
N VAL A 32 -1.12 -13.27 -1.73
CA VAL A 32 -1.08 -11.82 -1.41
C VAL A 32 -1.27 -10.95 -2.65
N VAL A 33 -0.70 -11.31 -3.80
CA VAL A 33 -0.92 -10.56 -5.05
C VAL A 33 -2.41 -10.59 -5.41
N ALA A 34 -3.04 -11.76 -5.38
CA ALA A 34 -4.47 -11.90 -5.63
C ALA A 34 -5.33 -11.11 -4.61
N LEU A 35 -4.88 -11.04 -3.35
CA LEU A 35 -5.52 -10.22 -2.33
C LEU A 35 -5.44 -8.73 -2.67
N LEU A 36 -4.26 -8.23 -3.02
CA LEU A 36 -4.05 -6.82 -3.40
C LEU A 36 -4.96 -6.45 -4.58
N GLU A 37 -5.03 -7.29 -5.61
CA GLU A 37 -5.92 -7.10 -6.76
C GLU A 37 -7.41 -7.25 -6.45
N ALA A 38 -7.78 -7.84 -5.31
CA ALA A 38 -9.16 -7.95 -4.86
C ALA A 38 -9.61 -6.74 -4.02
N VAL A 39 -8.69 -6.12 -3.29
CA VAL A 39 -8.98 -5.04 -2.32
C VAL A 39 -8.66 -3.64 -2.84
N ILE A 40 -7.69 -3.52 -3.74
CA ILE A 40 -7.34 -2.26 -4.41
C ILE A 40 -8.13 -2.20 -5.72
N GLU A 41 -8.76 -1.06 -5.99
CA GLU A 41 -9.36 -0.76 -7.29
C GLU A 41 -8.64 0.41 -7.95
N PRO A 42 -8.80 0.57 -9.27
CA PRO A 42 -8.19 1.68 -9.98
C PRO A 42 -8.55 3.05 -9.40
N GLY A 43 -7.56 3.95 -9.33
CA GLY A 43 -7.74 5.30 -8.80
C GLY A 43 -7.81 5.39 -7.27
N ASP A 44 -7.66 4.28 -6.54
CA ASP A 44 -7.66 4.31 -5.09
C ASP A 44 -6.46 5.09 -4.53
N ARG A 45 -6.68 5.69 -3.36
CA ARG A 45 -5.61 6.20 -2.50
C ARG A 45 -5.07 5.09 -1.60
N VAL A 46 -3.80 4.73 -1.79
CA VAL A 46 -3.15 3.64 -1.09
C VAL A 46 -1.95 4.17 -0.30
N CYS A 47 -1.89 3.83 0.98
CA CYS A 47 -0.78 4.18 1.86
C CYS A 47 0.05 2.94 2.17
N LEU A 48 1.22 2.81 1.55
CA LEU A 48 2.14 1.73 1.85
C LEU A 48 3.07 2.13 3.00
N GLU A 49 3.02 1.35 4.08
CA GLU A 49 3.79 1.65 5.29
C GLU A 49 5.30 1.61 5.02
N GLY A 50 5.92 2.77 5.16
CA GLY A 50 7.35 2.94 5.25
C GLY A 50 7.64 4.07 6.22
N ASN A 51 8.06 3.76 7.45
CA ASN A 51 8.60 4.76 8.35
C ASN A 51 10.14 4.76 8.27
N ASN A 52 10.80 5.63 9.04
CA ASN A 52 12.25 5.77 8.97
C ASN A 52 13.05 4.51 9.35
N GLN A 53 12.42 3.47 9.93
CA GLN A 53 13.08 2.24 10.40
C GLN A 53 12.40 0.93 9.92
N LYS A 54 11.08 0.93 9.70
CA LYS A 54 10.28 -0.23 9.30
C LYS A 54 9.65 0.01 7.94
N GLN A 55 9.75 -1.01 7.09
CA GLN A 55 9.20 -0.99 5.74
C GLN A 55 8.31 -2.21 5.56
N ALA A 56 7.17 -2.02 4.88
CA ALA A 56 6.32 -3.10 4.40
C ALA A 56 6.90 -3.71 3.11
N ASP A 57 8.16 -4.16 3.15
CA ASP A 57 8.93 -4.54 1.96
C ASP A 57 8.30 -5.71 1.19
N PHE A 58 7.78 -6.71 1.90
CA PHE A 58 7.06 -7.83 1.27
C PHE A 58 5.81 -7.34 0.50
N LEU A 59 4.99 -6.48 1.12
CA LEU A 59 3.82 -5.92 0.46
C LEU A 59 4.19 -4.98 -0.69
N ALA A 60 5.27 -4.21 -0.56
CA ALA A 60 5.77 -3.36 -1.64
C ALA A 60 6.14 -4.18 -2.86
N ARG A 61 6.87 -5.30 -2.67
CA ARG A 61 7.22 -6.22 -3.75
C ARG A 61 5.99 -6.86 -4.38
N CYS A 62 5.08 -7.42 -3.57
CA CYS A 62 3.83 -7.99 -4.10
C CYS A 62 2.98 -6.96 -4.84
N LEU A 63 2.97 -5.69 -4.42
CA LEU A 63 2.26 -4.64 -5.13
C LEU A 63 2.84 -4.38 -6.52
N THR A 64 4.15 -4.56 -6.73
CA THR A 64 4.73 -4.49 -8.08
C THR A 64 4.28 -5.65 -8.97
N GLU A 65 3.85 -6.77 -8.41
CA GLU A 65 3.50 -7.98 -9.17
C GLU A 65 2.04 -8.03 -9.62
N VAL A 66 1.19 -7.10 -9.16
CA VAL A 66 -0.24 -7.05 -9.55
C VAL A 66 -0.42 -6.77 -11.03
N ASP A 67 -1.54 -7.22 -11.60
CA ASP A 67 -1.95 -6.92 -12.97
C ASP A 67 -2.36 -5.44 -13.13
N PRO A 68 -1.64 -4.64 -13.94
CA PRO A 68 -2.00 -3.24 -14.20
C PRO A 68 -3.36 -3.08 -14.89
N ALA A 69 -3.88 -4.10 -15.58
CA ALA A 69 -5.24 -4.03 -16.14
C ALA A 69 -6.33 -4.05 -15.04
N ARG A 70 -5.99 -4.52 -13.83
CA ARG A 70 -6.89 -4.59 -12.68
C ARG A 70 -6.63 -3.50 -11.66
N VAL A 71 -5.36 -3.14 -11.47
CA VAL A 71 -4.92 -2.12 -10.50
C VAL A 71 -4.05 -1.10 -11.22
N HIS A 72 -4.61 0.08 -11.47
CA HIS A 72 -3.93 1.19 -12.16
C HIS A 72 -4.38 2.54 -11.63
N ASP A 73 -3.70 3.61 -12.04
CA ASP A 73 -3.97 4.99 -11.63
C ASP A 73 -3.98 5.20 -10.11
N VAL A 74 -3.31 4.32 -9.35
CA VAL A 74 -3.28 4.39 -7.89
C VAL A 74 -2.60 5.69 -7.47
N HIS A 75 -3.20 6.35 -6.48
CA HIS A 75 -2.61 7.49 -5.79
C HIS A 75 -1.89 7.00 -4.55
N MET A 76 -0.56 6.95 -4.63
CA MET A 76 0.30 6.56 -3.53
C MET A 76 0.46 7.73 -2.56
N VAL A 77 0.24 7.45 -1.27
CA VAL A 77 0.44 8.42 -0.19
C VAL A 77 1.38 7.80 0.83
N GLN A 78 2.61 8.29 0.92
CA GLN A 78 3.66 7.58 1.65
C GLN A 78 4.65 8.53 2.31
N SER A 79 4.90 8.35 3.61
CA SER A 79 5.82 9.21 4.36
C SER A 79 7.27 9.10 3.86
N VAL A 80 7.78 7.88 3.62
CA VAL A 80 9.18 7.66 3.25
C VAL A 80 9.32 6.77 2.02
N LEU A 81 10.04 7.23 0.99
CA LEU A 81 10.41 6.46 -0.20
C LEU A 81 11.85 5.92 -0.05
N SER A 82 11.99 4.74 0.56
CA SER A 82 13.30 4.10 0.78
C SER A 82 13.59 2.94 -0.18
N LEU A 83 12.58 2.14 -0.53
CA LEU A 83 12.70 0.96 -1.39
C LEU A 83 12.53 1.31 -2.86
N ALA A 84 13.27 0.60 -3.73
CA ALA A 84 13.07 0.69 -5.19
C ALA A 84 11.62 0.35 -5.59
N ALA A 85 11.04 -0.66 -4.94
CA ALA A 85 9.65 -1.09 -5.14
C ALA A 85 8.61 0.05 -5.00
N HIS A 86 8.91 1.08 -4.21
CA HIS A 86 8.02 2.25 -4.08
C HIS A 86 7.93 3.08 -5.36
N LEU A 87 8.95 3.03 -6.22
CA LEU A 87 8.96 3.71 -7.52
C LEU A 87 8.63 2.76 -8.67
N ASP A 88 8.93 1.46 -8.52
CA ASP A 88 8.65 0.44 -9.55
C ASP A 88 7.15 0.37 -9.91
N VAL A 89 6.24 0.63 -8.96
CA VAL A 89 4.79 0.67 -9.21
C VAL A 89 4.38 1.75 -10.20
N PHE A 90 5.10 2.88 -10.25
CA PHE A 90 4.85 3.92 -11.25
C PHE A 90 5.39 3.49 -12.61
N GLU A 91 6.55 2.85 -12.62
CA GLU A 91 7.16 2.39 -13.85
C GLU A 91 6.32 1.36 -14.59
N ARG A 92 5.59 0.54 -13.82
CA ARG A 92 4.70 -0.52 -14.29
C ARG A 92 3.27 -0.05 -14.59
N GLY A 93 2.98 1.24 -14.43
CA GLY A 93 1.65 1.81 -14.71
C GLY A 93 0.58 1.49 -13.65
N ILE A 94 0.99 0.97 -12.49
CA ILE A 94 0.09 0.63 -11.38
C ILE A 94 -0.28 1.91 -10.61
N ALA A 95 0.71 2.76 -10.36
CA ALA A 95 0.52 4.05 -9.69
C ALA A 95 0.73 5.21 -10.67
N LYS A 96 0.05 6.32 -10.40
CA LYS A 96 0.11 7.54 -11.22
C LYS A 96 0.46 8.78 -10.42
N ARG A 97 -0.09 8.91 -9.21
CA ARG A 97 0.10 10.10 -8.37
C ARG A 97 0.82 9.76 -7.06
N LEU A 98 1.65 10.68 -6.58
CA LEU A 98 2.42 10.53 -5.35
C LEU A 98 2.35 11.77 -4.45
N ASP A 99 1.92 11.58 -3.19
CA ASP A 99 2.12 12.54 -2.10
C ASP A 99 3.06 11.91 -1.07
N PHE A 100 4.16 12.59 -0.72
CA PHE A 100 5.19 12.02 0.15
C PHE A 100 5.90 13.04 1.04
N SER A 101 6.68 12.58 2.04
CA SER A 101 7.47 13.48 2.90
C SER A 101 8.98 13.43 2.68
N PHE A 102 9.54 12.24 2.49
CA PHE A 102 10.99 12.07 2.35
C PHE A 102 11.35 11.04 1.27
N SER A 103 12.23 11.40 0.34
CA SER A 103 12.65 10.52 -0.77
C SER A 103 14.08 9.99 -0.67
N GLY A 104 14.88 10.49 0.28
CA GLY A 104 16.22 9.99 0.64
C GLY A 104 17.01 9.32 -0.50
N PRO A 105 17.30 8.01 -0.43
CA PRO A 105 18.07 7.29 -1.45
C PRO A 105 17.43 7.26 -2.85
N GLN A 106 16.11 7.41 -2.95
CA GLN A 106 15.36 7.34 -4.19
C GLN A 106 15.15 8.72 -4.84
N ALA A 107 15.66 9.81 -4.25
CA ALA A 107 15.40 11.18 -4.71
C ALA A 107 15.81 11.42 -6.17
N ALA A 108 17.00 10.95 -6.57
CA ALA A 108 17.48 11.11 -7.95
C ALA A 108 16.61 10.34 -8.95
N ARG A 109 16.23 9.11 -8.61
CA ARG A 109 15.36 8.27 -9.45
C ARG A 109 13.95 8.87 -9.55
N LEU A 110 13.41 9.36 -8.43
CA LEU A 110 12.14 10.06 -8.41
C LEU A 110 12.16 11.29 -9.34
N ALA A 111 13.20 12.11 -9.28
CA ALA A 111 13.33 13.28 -10.15
C ALA A 111 13.37 12.91 -11.64
N GLY A 112 14.04 11.80 -11.99
CA GLY A 112 14.03 11.25 -13.35
C GLY A 112 12.62 10.86 -13.82
N LEU A 113 11.91 10.06 -13.03
CA LEU A 113 10.56 9.61 -13.36
C LEU A 113 9.54 10.76 -13.46
N VAL A 114 9.70 11.81 -12.64
CA VAL A 114 8.89 13.03 -12.74
C VAL A 114 9.21 13.79 -14.03
N SER A 115 10.49 13.90 -14.40
CA SER A 115 10.91 14.58 -15.64
C SER A 115 10.43 13.84 -16.90
N GLU A 116 10.32 12.52 -16.83
CA GLU A 116 9.74 11.67 -17.87
C GLU A 116 8.20 11.71 -17.93
N GLY A 117 7.54 12.41 -16.99
CA GLY A 117 6.08 12.47 -16.91
C GLY A 117 5.42 11.17 -16.44
N ARG A 118 6.18 10.25 -15.83
CA ARG A 118 5.68 8.95 -15.33
C ARG A 118 5.06 9.03 -13.94
N ILE A 119 5.36 10.10 -13.20
CA ILE A 119 4.84 10.34 -11.85
C ILE A 119 4.25 11.75 -11.77
N GLU A 120 2.98 11.83 -11.35
CA GLU A 120 2.35 13.08 -10.97
C GLU A 120 2.61 13.36 -9.48
N ILE A 121 3.42 14.38 -9.19
CA ILE A 121 3.63 14.81 -7.80
C ILE A 121 2.41 15.61 -7.34
N GLY A 122 1.74 15.14 -6.30
CA GLY A 122 0.69 15.89 -5.61
C GLY A 122 1.30 17.02 -4.81
N ALA A 123 1.98 16.68 -3.71
CA ALA A 123 2.77 17.61 -2.92
C ALA A 123 3.85 16.87 -2.12
N ILE A 124 4.86 17.63 -1.69
CA ILE A 124 5.90 17.19 -0.77
C ILE A 124 5.55 17.78 0.60
N HIS A 125 5.34 16.92 1.58
CA HIS A 125 4.82 17.29 2.89
C HIS A 125 5.85 17.16 3.99
N THR A 126 5.67 17.90 5.08
CA THR A 126 6.26 17.44 6.34
C THR A 126 5.51 16.21 6.86
N TYR A 127 6.15 15.38 7.70
CA TYR A 127 5.50 14.17 8.22
C TYR A 127 4.17 14.47 8.93
N LEU A 128 4.17 15.49 9.79
CA LEU A 128 2.99 15.86 10.57
C LEU A 128 1.83 16.36 9.69
N GLU A 129 2.17 17.13 8.65
CA GLU A 129 1.19 17.61 7.68
C GLU A 129 0.56 16.44 6.92
N LEU A 130 1.38 15.52 6.38
CA LEU A 130 0.88 14.36 5.65
C LEU A 130 -0.07 13.52 6.50
N PHE A 131 0.32 13.22 7.73
CA PHE A 131 -0.52 12.46 8.67
C PHE A 131 -1.80 13.22 9.05
N GLY A 132 -1.75 14.55 9.16
CA GLY A 132 -2.96 15.36 9.36
C GLY A 132 -3.92 15.25 8.18
N ARG A 133 -3.40 15.31 6.94
CA ARG A 133 -4.21 15.18 5.71
C ARG A 133 -4.88 13.83 5.54
N TYR A 134 -4.39 12.76 6.17
CA TYR A 134 -5.05 11.44 6.16
C TYR A 134 -6.47 11.50 6.76
N PHE A 135 -6.78 12.51 7.57
CA PHE A 135 -8.09 12.68 8.20
C PHE A 135 -8.96 13.73 7.51
N ILE A 136 -8.49 14.34 6.42
CA ILE A 136 -9.16 15.45 5.74
C ILE A 136 -9.39 15.09 4.27
N ASP A 137 -8.36 15.13 3.45
CA ASP A 137 -8.47 15.07 1.99
C ASP A 137 -7.59 13.98 1.35
N LEU A 138 -6.52 13.56 2.04
CA LEU A 138 -5.68 12.43 1.65
C LEU A 138 -6.03 11.13 2.38
N THR A 139 -7.27 10.98 2.86
CA THR A 139 -7.70 9.75 3.54
C THR A 139 -7.45 8.53 2.67
N PRO A 140 -6.50 7.65 3.06
CA PRO A 140 -6.25 6.41 2.32
C PRO A 140 -7.50 5.57 2.38
N ARG A 141 -7.92 5.02 1.25
CA ARG A 141 -9.13 4.20 1.22
C ARG A 141 -8.95 2.94 2.06
N ARG A 142 -7.74 2.36 2.02
CA ARG A 142 -7.23 1.37 2.95
C ARG A 142 -5.71 1.53 3.04
N PRO A 143 -5.10 1.60 4.24
CA PRO A 143 -3.66 1.51 4.37
C PRO A 143 -3.25 0.02 4.31
N PRO A 144 -2.41 -0.43 3.36
CA PRO A 144 -1.62 -1.65 3.55
C PRO A 144 -0.66 -1.47 4.72
N THR A 145 -1.13 -1.81 5.92
CA THR A 145 -0.31 -1.87 7.13
C THR A 145 0.38 -3.23 7.21
N ALA A 146 1.72 -3.24 7.21
CA ALA A 146 2.48 -4.44 7.55
C ALA A 146 2.57 -4.60 9.07
N THR A 147 1.74 -5.46 9.63
CA THR A 147 1.99 -6.04 10.96
C THR A 147 2.31 -7.52 10.76
N ALA A 148 3.59 -7.84 10.59
CA ALA A 148 4.05 -9.20 10.80
C ALA A 148 3.87 -9.51 12.29
N ILE A 149 2.84 -10.28 12.64
CA ILE A 149 2.85 -11.00 13.91
C ILE A 149 3.76 -12.19 13.65
N SER A 150 5.05 -12.06 13.98
CA SER A 150 5.91 -13.23 14.09
C SER A 150 5.34 -14.09 15.20
N THR A 151 4.67 -15.19 14.87
CA THR A 151 4.46 -16.24 15.87
C THR A 151 5.86 -16.69 16.29
N PRO A 152 6.27 -16.56 17.57
CA PRO A 152 7.58 -17.02 17.98
C PRO A 152 7.68 -18.52 17.66
N ALA A 153 8.74 -18.90 16.95
CA ALA A 153 9.04 -20.31 16.70
C ALA A 153 9.05 -21.06 18.05
N PRO A 154 8.43 -22.25 18.16
CA PRO A 154 8.46 -23.01 19.39
C PRO A 154 9.92 -23.32 19.73
N ILE A 155 10.38 -22.80 20.88
CA ILE A 155 11.69 -23.13 21.46
C ILE A 155 11.73 -24.65 21.60
N PRO A 156 12.69 -25.36 20.99
CA PRO A 156 12.80 -26.79 21.19
C PRO A 156 13.07 -27.04 22.67
N LYS A 157 12.12 -27.71 23.34
CA LYS A 157 12.35 -28.21 24.70
C LYS A 157 13.42 -29.29 24.60
N THR A 158 14.68 -28.92 24.79
CA THR A 158 15.72 -29.86 25.17
C THR A 158 15.30 -30.50 26.49
N ARG A 159 14.82 -31.73 26.42
CA ARG A 159 14.69 -32.59 27.62
C ARG A 159 16.10 -32.72 28.21
N ARG A 160 16.24 -32.28 29.47
CA ARG A 160 17.31 -32.76 30.35
C ARG A 160 17.02 -34.20 30.74
#